data_AF-A0A2A5RYV6-F1
#
_entry.id   AF-A0A2A5RYV6-F1
#
_cell.length_a   1.000
_cell.length_b   1.000
_cell.length_c   1.000
_cell.angle_alpha   90.00
_cell.angle_beta   90.00
_cell.angle_gamma   90.00
#
_symmetry.space_group_name_H-M   'P 1'
#
loop_
_entity.id
_entity.type
_entity.pdbx_description
1 polymer ?
#
loop_
_entity_poly.entity_id
_entity_poly.type
_entity_poly.pdbx_seq_one_letter_code
_entity_poly.pdbx_strand_id
1 'polypeptide(L)'
;MAIFTLKKSDVIILMILKLLLTALFTGFSVFLYSLSGGILSLLAMYLIKLLGPKLVSLIGISLAGGFFHNVGQLVMATFISQTPAVLLYLPWLAFFGLLAGFFIGVAANSLLYKIKPINDLFVKENKIWMTDL
;
A
#
# COMPACT_ATOMS: atom_id res chain seq x y z
N MET A 1 -4.93 3.37 4.06
CA MET A 1 -5.76 4.53 4.44
C MET A 1 -6.35 5.23 3.21
N ALA A 2 -5.55 5.79 2.30
CA ALA A 2 -6.08 6.49 1.11
C ALA A 2 -7.05 5.65 0.25
N ILE A 3 -6.75 4.37 0.00
CA ILE A 3 -7.63 3.41 -0.72
C ILE A 3 -9.01 3.23 -0.08
N PHE A 4 -9.13 3.55 1.21
CA PHE A 4 -10.34 3.36 1.99
C PHE A 4 -11.09 4.67 2.27
N THR A 5 -10.43 5.82 2.20
CA THR A 5 -11.02 7.14 2.52
C THR A 5 -11.23 8.04 1.31
N LEU A 6 -10.57 7.75 0.19
CA LEU A 6 -10.61 8.55 -1.04
C LEU A 6 -11.11 7.70 -2.21
N LYS A 7 -11.71 8.34 -3.21
CA LYS A 7 -12.12 7.69 -4.46
C LYS A 7 -10.90 7.06 -5.13
N LYS A 8 -11.10 5.92 -5.81
CA LYS A 8 -10.03 5.17 -6.52
C LYS A 8 -9.18 6.07 -7.42
N SER A 9 -9.80 7.06 -8.08
CA SER A 9 -9.15 8.05 -8.94
C SER A 9 -8.20 8.99 -8.17
N ASP A 10 -8.59 9.43 -6.97
CA ASP A 10 -7.80 10.38 -6.17
C ASP A 10 -6.57 9.69 -5.58
N VAL A 11 -6.69 8.41 -5.24
CA VAL A 11 -5.57 7.58 -4.77
C VAL A 11 -4.51 7.41 -5.86
N ILE A 12 -4.96 7.21 -7.11
CA ILE A 12 -4.06 7.12 -8.27
C ILE A 12 -3.36 8.46 -8.49
N ILE A 13 -4.07 9.59 -8.40
CA ILE A 13 -3.49 10.93 -8.53
C ILE A 13 -2.44 11.19 -7.45
N LEU A 14 -2.74 10.87 -6.18
CA LEU A 14 -1.77 11.01 -5.08
C LEU A 14 -0.54 10.13 -5.29
N MET A 15 -0.72 8.91 -5.82
CA MET A 15 0.39 8.03 -6.13
C MET A 15 1.25 8.60 -7.26
N ILE A 16 0.65 9.06 -8.35
CA ILE A 16 1.36 9.69 -9.48
C ILE A 16 2.12 10.93 -9.01
N LEU A 17 1.48 11.79 -8.21
CA LEU A 17 2.10 12.99 -7.67
C LEU A 17 3.31 12.64 -6.80
N LYS A 18 3.16 11.66 -5.89
CA LYS A 18 4.27 11.16 -5.05
C LYS A 18 5.41 10.60 -5.89
N LEU A 19 5.11 9.86 -6.96
CA LEU A 19 6.11 9.29 -7.86
C LEU A 19 6.86 10.39 -8.62
N LEU A 20 6.17 11.41 -9.14
CA LEU A 20 6.79 12.56 -9.82
C LEU A 20 7.69 13.36 -8.89
N LEU A 21 7.23 13.64 -7.66
CA LEU A 21 8.05 14.29 -6.63
C LEU A 21 9.31 13.47 -6.33
N THR A 22 9.17 12.16 -6.12
CA THR A 22 10.31 11.28 -5.83
C THR A 22 11.30 11.23 -7.00
N ALA A 23 10.79 11.20 -8.24
CA ALA A 23 11.60 11.24 -9.45
C ALA A 23 12.41 12.54 -9.57
N LEU A 24 11.78 13.67 -9.27
CA LEU A 24 12.39 15.00 -9.38
C LEU A 24 13.55 15.18 -8.41
N PHE A 25 13.43 14.66 -7.18
CA PHE A 25 14.46 14.82 -6.15
C PHE A 25 15.51 13.70 -6.12
N THR A 26 15.18 12.50 -6.63
CA THR A 26 16.04 11.31 -6.44
C THR A 26 16.52 10.67 -7.75
N GLY A 27 15.92 11.02 -8.89
CA GLY A 27 16.28 10.49 -10.20
C GLY A 27 15.42 9.31 -10.69
N PHE A 28 15.63 8.93 -11.95
CA PHE A 28 14.77 8.01 -12.70
C PHE A 28 14.76 6.57 -12.17
N SER A 29 15.87 6.06 -11.65
CA SER A 29 15.94 4.69 -11.11
C SER A 29 15.05 4.53 -9.86
N VAL A 30 15.03 5.53 -8.98
CA VAL A 30 14.19 5.52 -7.76
C VAL A 30 12.71 5.68 -8.10
N PHE A 31 12.39 6.39 -9.18
CA PHE A 31 11.05 6.42 -9.74
C PHE A 31 10.58 5.03 -10.17
N LEU A 32 11.40 4.29 -10.92
CA LEU A 32 11.07 2.93 -11.35
C LEU A 32 10.87 1.97 -10.17
N TYR A 33 11.73 2.05 -9.14
CA TYR A 33 11.55 1.28 -7.91
C TYR A 33 10.22 1.58 -7.24
N SER A 34 9.92 2.86 -7.03
CA SER A 34 8.70 3.30 -6.37
C SER A 34 7.44 2.96 -7.18
N LEU A 35 7.53 3.01 -8.51
CA LEU A 35 6.44 2.69 -9.41
C LEU A 35 6.12 1.18 -9.39
N SER A 36 7.14 0.33 -9.50
CA SER A 36 6.99 -1.12 -9.40
C SER A 36 6.39 -1.54 -8.05
N GLY A 37 6.97 -1.05 -6.95
CA GLY A 37 6.45 -1.31 -5.60
C GLY A 37 5.03 -0.78 -5.40
N GLY A 38 4.73 0.41 -5.92
CA GLY A 38 3.40 1.02 -5.82
C GLY A 38 2.32 0.22 -6.53
N ILE A 39 2.59 -0.20 -7.78
CA ILE A 39 1.67 -0.99 -8.59
C ILE A 39 1.44 -2.36 -7.95
N LEU A 40 2.51 -3.06 -7.56
CA LEU A 40 2.38 -4.40 -6.97
C LEU A 40 1.61 -4.35 -5.64
N SER A 41 1.88 -3.35 -4.81
CA SER A 41 1.13 -3.11 -3.57
C SER A 41 -0.35 -2.83 -3.84
N LEU A 42 -0.68 -1.99 -4.82
CA LEU A 42 -2.07 -1.67 -5.16
C LEU A 42 -2.82 -2.91 -5.63
N LEU A 43 -2.19 -3.71 -6.49
CA LEU A 43 -2.77 -4.91 -7.05
C LEU A 43 -3.03 -5.96 -5.95
N ALA A 44 -2.06 -6.14 -5.03
CA ALA A 44 -2.21 -7.02 -3.88
C ALA A 44 -3.32 -6.53 -2.92
N MET A 45 -3.34 -5.24 -2.58
CA MET A 45 -4.40 -4.68 -1.73
C MET A 45 -5.79 -4.83 -2.37
N TYR A 46 -5.89 -4.70 -3.70
CA TYR A 46 -7.15 -4.88 -4.44
C TYR A 46 -7.62 -6.33 -4.45
N LEU A 47 -6.71 -7.27 -4.74
CA LEU A 47 -6.97 -8.71 -4.67
C LEU A 47 -7.46 -9.12 -3.28
N ILE A 48 -6.77 -8.65 -2.24
CA ILE A 48 -7.13 -8.95 -0.85
C ILE A 48 -8.48 -8.33 -0.48
N LYS A 49 -8.80 -7.15 -0.99
CA LYS A 49 -10.14 -6.55 -0.83
C LYS A 49 -11.24 -7.40 -1.49
N LEU A 50 -10.90 -8.22 -2.48
CA LEU A 50 -11.83 -9.14 -3.16
C LEU A 50 -12.13 -10.39 -2.33
N LEU A 51 -11.27 -10.79 -1.38
CA LEU A 51 -11.53 -11.92 -0.47
C LEU A 51 -12.67 -11.66 0.54
N GLY A 52 -13.17 -10.42 0.59
CA GLY A 52 -14.36 -10.05 1.32
C GLY A 52 -14.12 -9.56 2.76
N PRO A 53 -15.09 -8.82 3.34
CA PRO A 53 -14.96 -8.13 4.62
C PRO A 53 -14.85 -9.04 5.84
N LYS A 54 -15.33 -10.29 5.75
CA LYS A 54 -15.35 -11.24 6.87
C LYS A 54 -13.97 -11.83 7.22
N LEU A 55 -13.03 -11.83 6.27
CA LEU A 55 -11.72 -12.45 6.44
C LEU A 55 -10.58 -11.43 6.51
N VAL A 56 -10.83 -10.15 6.22
CA VAL A 56 -9.77 -9.17 5.99
C VAL A 56 -10.03 -7.86 6.74
N SER A 57 -9.19 -7.58 7.73
CA SER A 57 -9.15 -6.31 8.46
C SER A 57 -8.37 -5.21 7.72
N LEU A 58 -8.66 -3.95 8.03
CA LEU A 58 -7.90 -2.77 7.57
C LEU A 58 -6.39 -2.92 7.84
N ILE A 59 -6.03 -3.55 8.97
CA ILE A 59 -4.65 -3.84 9.36
C ILE A 59 -4.04 -4.90 8.44
N GLY A 60 -4.81 -5.94 8.07
CA GLY A 60 -4.37 -7.01 7.17
C GLY A 60 -4.07 -6.52 5.74
N ILE A 61 -4.88 -5.60 5.22
CA ILE A 61 -4.63 -4.99 3.90
C ILE A 61 -3.39 -4.10 3.93
N SER A 62 -3.18 -3.38 5.04
CA SER A 62 -1.98 -2.56 5.25
C SER A 62 -0.71 -3.41 5.36
N LEU A 63 -0.76 -4.51 6.13
CA LEU A 63 0.29 -5.51 6.24
C LEU A 63 0.68 -6.07 4.87
N ALA A 64 -0.30 -6.56 4.12
CA ALA A 64 -0.05 -7.17 2.82
C ALA A 64 0.50 -6.14 1.83
N GLY A 65 -0.09 -4.95 1.77
CA GLY A 65 0.43 -3.92 0.87
C GLY A 65 1.83 -3.45 1.24
N GLY A 66 2.16 -3.31 2.53
CA GLY A 66 3.53 -3.02 2.97
C GLY A 66 4.54 -4.09 2.55
N PHE A 67 4.18 -5.37 2.68
CA PHE A 67 4.98 -6.49 2.19
C PHE A 67 5.16 -6.44 0.66
N PHE A 68 4.07 -6.38 -0.10
CA PHE A 68 4.13 -6.38 -1.57
C PHE A 68 4.77 -5.11 -2.15
N HIS A 69 4.70 -3.98 -1.46
CA HIS A 69 5.42 -2.76 -1.85
C HIS A 69 6.93 -2.99 -1.84
N ASN A 70 7.43 -3.54 -0.74
CA ASN A 70 8.84 -3.84 -0.55
C ASN A 70 9.32 -4.91 -1.53
N VAL A 71 8.51 -5.95 -1.77
CA VAL A 71 8.80 -6.97 -2.78
C VAL A 71 8.88 -6.35 -4.18
N GLY A 72 7.93 -5.49 -4.58
CA GLY A 72 7.94 -4.89 -5.91
C GLY A 72 9.11 -3.93 -6.14
N GLN A 73 9.53 -3.19 -5.10
CA GLN A 73 10.76 -2.40 -5.15
C GLN A 73 11.99 -3.29 -5.34
N LEU A 74 12.09 -4.40 -4.59
CA LEU A 74 13.23 -5.29 -4.64
C LEU A 74 13.35 -6.06 -5.95
N VAL A 75 12.21 -6.48 -6.53
CA VAL A 75 12.15 -7.10 -7.86
C VAL A 75 12.66 -6.13 -8.91
N MET A 76 12.23 -4.86 -8.86
CA MET A 76 12.71 -3.84 -9.80
C MET A 76 14.19 -3.50 -9.58
N ALA A 77 14.66 -3.46 -8.32
CA ALA A 77 16.07 -3.30 -7.98
C ALA A 77 16.92 -4.43 -8.56
N THR A 78 16.44 -5.67 -8.47
CA THR A 78 17.11 -6.83 -9.08
C THR A 78 17.17 -6.72 -10.60
N PHE A 79 16.07 -6.27 -11.23
CA PHE A 79 16.00 -6.09 -12.68
C PHE A 79 16.95 -5.00 -13.19
N ILE A 80 17.02 -3.84 -12.52
CA ILE A 80 17.90 -2.73 -12.91
C ILE A 80 19.37 -3.05 -12.60
N SER A 81 19.66 -3.63 -11.43
CA SER A 81 21.04 -3.95 -11.01
C SER A 81 21.59 -5.23 -11.64
N GLN A 82 20.76 -6.00 -12.35
CA GLN A 82 21.09 -7.32 -12.93
C GLN A 82 21.71 -8.29 -11.90
N THR A 83 21.43 -8.08 -10.60
CA THR A 83 22.11 -8.78 -9.50
C THR A 83 21.09 -9.50 -8.62
N PRO A 84 20.93 -10.83 -8.74
CA PRO A 84 19.95 -11.60 -7.95
C PRO A 84 20.30 -11.64 -6.46
N ALA A 85 21.53 -11.30 -6.05
CA ALA A 85 21.92 -11.21 -4.64
C ALA A 85 21.07 -10.18 -3.86
N VAL A 86 20.44 -9.23 -4.54
CA VAL A 86 19.52 -8.26 -3.94
C VAL A 86 18.28 -8.96 -3.34
N LEU A 87 17.85 -10.12 -3.88
CA LEU A 87 16.75 -10.92 -3.32
C LEU A 87 17.08 -11.55 -1.97
N LEU A 88 18.36 -11.65 -1.58
CA LEU A 88 18.74 -12.13 -0.24
C LEU A 88 18.32 -11.15 0.86
N TYR A 89 18.01 -9.89 0.53
CA TYR A 89 17.45 -8.91 1.46
C TYR A 89 15.94 -9.07 1.68
N LEU A 90 15.27 -9.93 0.89
CA LEU A 90 13.82 -10.13 0.95
C LEU A 90 13.30 -10.55 2.34
N PRO A 91 13.96 -11.43 3.13
CA PRO A 91 13.51 -11.76 4.48
C PRO A 91 13.49 -10.54 5.41
N TRP A 92 14.52 -9.71 5.33
CA TRP A 92 14.61 -8.47 6.12
C TRP A 92 13.60 -7.43 5.66
N LEU A 93 13.49 -7.20 4.35
CA LEU A 93 12.51 -6.27 3.78
C LEU A 93 11.07 -6.71 4.07
N ALA A 94 10.80 -8.02 4.03
CA ALA A 94 9.51 -8.58 4.38
C ALA A 94 9.17 -8.32 5.85
N PHE A 95 10.12 -8.59 6.75
CA PHE A 95 9.93 -8.35 8.18
C PHE A 95 9.64 -6.87 8.49
N PHE A 96 10.47 -5.96 7.97
CA PHE A 96 10.24 -4.53 8.15
C PHE A 96 9.01 -4.01 7.40
N GLY A 97 8.67 -4.61 6.25
CA GLY A 97 7.46 -4.28 5.49
C GLY A 97 6.18 -4.67 6.22
N LEU A 98 6.18 -5.83 6.87
CA LEU A 98 5.09 -6.26 7.74
C LEU A 98 5.00 -5.39 8.99
N LEU A 99 6.12 -5.08 9.65
CA LEU A 99 6.12 -4.16 10.80
C LEU A 99 5.59 -2.77 10.43
N ALA A 100 6.08 -2.18 9.34
CA ALA A 100 5.59 -0.89 8.85
C ALA A 100 4.11 -0.96 8.50
N GLY A 101 3.68 -2.01 7.79
CA GLY A 101 2.28 -2.26 7.45
C GLY A 101 1.38 -2.39 8.68
N PHE A 102 1.86 -3.04 9.75
CA PHE A 102 1.18 -3.16 11.03
C PHE A 102 0.99 -1.78 11.70
N PHE A 103 2.07 -1.02 11.88
CA PHE A 103 2.00 0.31 12.50
C PHE A 103 1.08 1.26 11.72
N ILE A 104 1.18 1.26 10.38
CA ILE A 104 0.31 2.06 9.51
C ILE A 104 -1.14 1.60 9.65
N GLY A 105 -1.39 0.29 9.75
CA GLY A 105 -2.73 -0.28 9.92
C GLY A 105 -3.37 0.14 11.24
N VAL A 106 -2.62 0.05 12.34
CA VAL A 106 -3.07 0.46 13.69
C VAL A 106 -3.31 1.97 13.75
N ALA A 107 -2.42 2.77 13.17
CA ALA A 107 -2.58 4.22 13.08
C ALA A 107 -3.84 4.59 12.27
N ALA A 108 -4.04 3.96 11.11
CA ALA A 108 -5.22 4.17 10.28
C ALA A 108 -6.51 3.78 11.00
N ASN A 109 -6.53 2.65 11.72
CA ASN A 109 -7.68 2.24 12.52
C ASN A 109 -7.99 3.24 13.65
N SER A 110 -6.95 3.74 14.33
CA SER A 110 -7.10 4.76 15.38
C SER A 110 -7.61 6.10 14.84
N LEU A 111 -7.15 6.49 13.65
CA LEU A 111 -7.60 7.70 12.95
C LEU A 111 -9.07 7.61 12.56
N LEU A 112 -9.51 6.45 12.04
CA LEU A 112 -10.92 6.21 11.71
C LEU A 112 -11.82 6.31 12.94
N TYR A 113 -11.40 5.76 14.08
CA TYR A 113 -12.19 5.79 15.31
C TYR A 113 -12.26 7.20 15.94
N LYS A 114 -11.17 7.97 15.86
CA LYS A 114 -11.08 9.28 16.52
C LYS A 114 -11.59 10.46 15.69
N ILE A 115 -11.55 10.37 14.36
CA ILE A 115 -11.86 11.50 13.47
C ILE A 115 -13.15 11.25 12.68
N LYS A 116 -14.25 11.83 13.17
CA LYS A 116 -15.60 11.73 12.56
C LYS A 116 -15.62 12.00 11.05
N PRO A 117 -15.04 13.09 10.51
CA PRO A 117 -15.10 13.33 9.06
C PRO A 117 -14.36 12.28 8.22
N ILE A 118 -13.29 11.65 8.75
CA ILE A 118 -12.60 10.55 8.05
C ILE A 118 -13.44 9.27 8.11
N ASN A 119 -14.10 9.03 9.25
CA ASN A 119 -15.05 7.92 9.39
C ASN A 119 -16.21 8.06 8.39
N ASP A 120 -16.79 9.25 8.26
CA ASP A 120 -17.92 9.49 7.35
C ASP A 120 -17.54 9.24 5.88
N LEU A 121 -16.32 9.63 5.47
CA LEU A 121 -15.79 9.32 4.15
C LEU A 121 -15.56 7.81 3.94
N PHE A 122 -15.02 7.13 4.95
CA PHE A 122 -14.83 5.69 4.93
C PHE A 122 -16.15 4.94 4.78
N VAL A 123 -17.17 5.32 5.55
CA VAL A 123 -18.52 4.73 5.50
C VAL A 123 -19.19 5.00 4.14
N LYS A 124 -19.00 6.19 3.58
CA LYS A 124 -19.60 6.57 2.28
C LYS A 124 -18.99 5.80 1.11
N GLU A 125 -17.66 5.68 1.04
CA GLU A 125 -16.95 4.98 -0.05
C GLU A 125 -16.99 3.45 0.10
N ASN A 126 -17.01 2.93 1.33
CA ASN A 126 -17.07 1.47 1.58
C ASN A 126 -18.45 1.00 2.04
N LYS A 127 -19.52 1.72 1.66
CA LYS A 127 -20.89 1.39 2.05
C LYS A 127 -21.26 -0.06 1.70
N ILE A 128 -20.85 -0.54 0.52
CA ILE A 128 -21.02 -1.93 0.05
C ILE A 128 -20.23 -2.93 0.92
N TRP A 129 -19.07 -2.53 1.43
CA TRP A 129 -18.17 -3.38 2.23
C TRP A 129 -18.61 -3.52 3.70
N MET A 130 -19.38 -2.56 4.21
CA MET A 130 -19.93 -2.60 5.58
C MET A 130 -21.37 -3.12 5.66
N THR A 131 -22.12 -3.13 4.56
CA THR A 131 -23.49 -3.68 4.52
C THR A 131 -23.54 -5.22 4.49
N ASP A 132 -22.40 -5.89 4.26
CA ASP A 132 -22.27 -7.37 4.25
C ASP A 132 -21.80 -7.94 5.62
N LEU A 133 -21.74 -7.11 6.66
CA LEU A 133 -21.56 -7.47 8.07
C LEU A 133 -22.93 -7.56 8.76
#